data_AF-I0X5H3-F1
#
_entry.id   AF-I0X5H3-F1
#
_cell.length_a   1.000
_cell.length_b   1.000
_cell.length_c   1.000
_cell.angle_alpha   90.00
_cell.angle_beta   90.00
_cell.angle_gamma   90.00
#
_symmetry.space_group_name_H-M   'P 1'
#
loop_
_entity.id
_entity.type
_entity.pdbx_description
1 polymer ?
#
loop_
_entity_poly.entity_id
_entity_poly.type
_entity_poly.pdbx_seq_one_letter_code
_entity_poly.pdbx_strand_id
1 'polypeptide(L)'
;MNGCIYGIGVGVGDPEDMTLKAIKRIKESDLLICPKEDLNECRAYQIVKQVIPEVEDIDTLPIEFEMTKDENKRAQNTPEDL
;
A
#
# COMPACT_ATOMS: atom_id res chain seq x y z
N MET A 1 5.24 4.12 22.55
CA MET A 1 3.90 3.84 21.97
C MET A 1 4.11 2.89 20.81
N ASN A 2 3.33 1.82 20.71
CA ASN A 2 3.41 0.91 19.57
C ASN A 2 2.46 1.42 18.49
N GLY A 3 2.91 1.46 17.24
CA GLY A 3 2.05 1.73 16.08
C GLY A 3 1.06 0.60 15.82
N CYS A 4 0.05 0.86 14.99
CA CYS A 4 -0.89 -0.15 14.50
C CYS A 4 -0.78 -0.23 12.98
N ILE A 5 -0.60 -1.44 12.44
CA ILE A 5 -0.54 -1.67 11.00
C ILE A 5 -1.92 -2.16 10.53
N TYR A 6 -2.46 -1.51 9.50
CA TYR A 6 -3.71 -1.90 8.85
C TYR A 6 -3.45 -2.38 7.42
N GLY A 7 -3.84 -3.61 7.12
CA GLY A 7 -3.95 -4.08 5.74
C GLY A 7 -5.25 -3.55 5.14
N ILE A 8 -5.15 -2.59 4.20
CA ILE A 8 -6.30 -1.98 3.54
C ILE A 8 -6.42 -2.50 2.11
N GLY A 9 -7.52 -3.18 1.80
CA GLY A 9 -7.88 -3.51 0.42
C GLY A 9 -8.46 -2.30 -0.29
N VAL A 10 -7.96 -2.01 -1.50
CA VAL A 10 -8.35 -0.84 -2.31
C VAL A 10 -9.30 -1.20 -3.46
N GLY A 11 -9.79 -2.44 -3.52
CA GLY A 11 -10.64 -2.94 -4.61
C GLY A 11 -9.88 -3.73 -5.67
N VAL A 12 -10.57 -4.12 -6.75
CA VAL A 12 -9.98 -4.94 -7.83
C VAL A 12 -9.42 -4.09 -8.98
N GLY A 13 -9.61 -2.77 -8.93
CA GLY A 13 -9.07 -1.84 -9.92
C GLY A 13 -9.92 -0.59 -10.13
N ASP A 14 -11.22 -0.65 -9.83
CA ASP A 14 -12.14 0.47 -9.97
C ASP A 14 -12.12 1.32 -8.68
N PRO A 15 -11.92 2.65 -8.76
CA PRO A 15 -12.04 3.55 -7.61
C PRO A 15 -13.35 3.38 -6.80
N GLU A 16 -14.47 3.04 -7.46
CA GLU A 16 -15.76 2.84 -6.80
C GLU A 16 -15.81 1.60 -5.88
N ASP A 17 -14.87 0.66 -6.05
CA ASP A 17 -14.76 -0.53 -5.19
C ASP A 17 -14.23 -0.19 -3.78
N MET A 18 -13.71 1.02 -3.57
CA MET A 18 -13.18 1.42 -2.27
C MET A 18 -14.30 1.58 -1.23
N THR A 19 -14.20 0.82 -0.14
CA THR A 19 -15.15 0.96 0.97
C THR A 19 -14.94 2.28 1.72
N LEU A 20 -16.02 2.83 2.28
CA LEU A 20 -15.95 4.01 3.16
C LEU A 20 -14.99 3.82 4.34
N LYS A 21 -14.86 2.58 4.86
CA LYS A 21 -13.93 2.27 5.94
C LYS A 21 -12.47 2.36 5.48
N ALA A 22 -12.15 1.87 4.28
CA ALA A 22 -10.81 1.99 3.70
C ALA A 22 -10.43 3.47 3.54
N ILE A 23 -11.33 4.27 2.95
CA ILE A 23 -11.12 5.71 2.74
C ILE A 23 -10.85 6.41 4.07
N LYS A 24 -11.70 6.17 5.07
CA LYS A 24 -11.55 6.78 6.40
C LYS A 24 -10.21 6.42 7.05
N ARG A 25 -9.79 5.15 6.98
CA ARG A 25 -8.53 4.70 7.60
C ARG A 25 -7.29 5.24 6.90
N ILE A 26 -7.32 5.40 5.58
CA ILE A 26 -6.22 6.02 4.84
C ILE A 26 -6.08 7.49 5.25
N LYS A 27 -7.17 8.26 5.32
CA LYS A 27 -7.11 9.67 5.74
C LYS A 27 -6.66 9.89 7.18
N GLU A 28 -6.85 8.90 8.05
CA GLU A 28 -6.43 8.91 9.46
C GLU A 28 -5.00 8.38 9.68
N SER A 29 -4.34 7.85 8.64
CA SER A 29 -3.02 7.22 8.79
C SER A 29 -1.89 8.23 8.72
N ASP A 30 -0.88 8.03 9.56
CA ASP A 30 0.35 8.84 9.55
C ASP A 30 1.31 8.44 8.43
N LEU A 31 1.23 7.18 7.96
CA LEU A 31 2.15 6.61 6.96
C LEU A 31 1.44 5.57 6.09
N LEU A 32 1.67 5.63 4.78
CA LEU A 32 1.22 4.63 3.81
C LEU A 32 2.38 3.76 3.35
N ILE A 33 2.18 2.44 3.31
CA ILE A 33 3.16 1.49 2.78
C ILE A 33 2.65 0.97 1.43
N CYS A 34 3.42 1.19 0.37
CA CYS A 34 3.01 0.85 -0.99
C CYS A 34 3.94 -0.23 -1.59
N PRO A 35 3.40 -1.28 -2.22
CA PRO A 35 4.18 -2.45 -2.63
C PRO A 35 4.95 -2.28 -3.96
N LYS A 36 5.52 -1.09 -4.20
CA LYS A 36 6.37 -0.77 -5.35
C LYS A 36 7.30 0.39 -5.01
N GLU A 37 8.51 0.37 -5.58
CA GLU A 37 9.48 1.46 -5.47
C GLU A 37 8.95 2.77 -6.10
N ASP A 38 8.34 2.69 -7.28
CA ASP A 38 7.69 3.83 -7.95
C ASP A 38 6.18 3.86 -7.67
N LEU A 39 5.70 4.96 -7.08
CA LEU A 39 4.28 5.19 -6.83
C LEU A 39 3.45 5.31 -8.12
N ASN A 40 4.06 5.72 -9.23
CA ASN A 40 3.40 5.76 -10.55
C ASN A 40 3.12 4.35 -11.07
N GLU A 41 3.96 3.38 -10.73
CA GLU A 41 3.76 1.95 -11.05
C GLU A 41 2.95 1.22 -9.96
N CYS A 42 2.79 1.82 -8.78
CA CYS A 42 1.98 1.29 -7.70
C CYS A 42 0.49 1.44 -8.00
N ARG A 43 -0.11 0.42 -8.62
CA ARG A 43 -1.53 0.45 -8.99
C ARG A 43 -2.47 0.70 -7.82
N ALA A 44 -2.17 0.17 -6.64
CA ALA A 44 -2.97 0.42 -5.44
C ALA A 44 -2.98 1.91 -5.06
N TYR A 45 -1.81 2.56 -5.08
CA TYR A 45 -1.69 3.99 -4.81
C TYR A 45 -2.46 4.83 -5.85
N GLN A 46 -2.37 4.47 -7.13
CA GLN A 46 -3.09 5.18 -8.20
C GLN A 46 -4.62 5.09 -8.07
N ILE A 47 -5.15 3.98 -7.54
CA ILE A 47 -6.60 3.86 -7.24
C ILE A 47 -6.96 4.78 -6.08
N VAL A 48 -6.18 4.75 -5.00
CA VAL A 48 -6.41 5.60 -3.81
C VAL A 48 -6.38 7.07 -4.18
N LYS A 49 -5.40 7.52 -4.98
CA LYS A 49 -5.25 8.91 -5.42
C LYS A 49 -6.46 9.43 -6.21
N GLN A 50 -7.18 8.56 -6.93
CA GLN A 50 -8.40 8.94 -7.65
C GLN A 50 -9.57 9.23 -6.70
N VAL A 51 -9.62 8.55 -5.55
CA VAL A 51 -10.70 8.70 -4.54
C VAL A 51 -10.34 9.73 -3.47
N ILE A 52 -9.04 9.84 -3.16
CA ILE A 52 -8.46 10.66 -2.10
C ILE A 52 -7.29 11.45 -2.70
N PRO A 53 -7.54 12.56 -3.42
CA PRO A 53 -6.47 13.37 -4.01
C PRO A 53 -5.47 13.90 -2.97
N GLU A 54 -5.93 14.16 -1.74
CA GLU A 54 -5.09 14.59 -0.62
C GLU A 54 -4.16 13.49 -0.06
N VAL A 55 -4.19 12.28 -0.62
CA VAL A 55 -3.26 11.21 -0.23
C VAL A 55 -1.79 11.58 -0.50
N GLU A 56 -1.54 12.50 -1.43
CA GLU A 56 -0.19 13.00 -1.74
C GLU A 56 0.45 13.76 -0.57
N ASP A 57 -0.37 14.25 0.36
CA ASP A 57 0.09 14.96 1.56
C ASP A 57 0.44 13.99 2.71
N ILE A 58 0.15 12.69 2.56
CA ILE A 58 0.43 11.66 3.55
C ILE A 58 1.81 11.04 3.27
N ASP A 59 2.64 10.91 4.31
CA ASP A 59 3.94 10.27 4.19
C ASP A 59 3.77 8.86 3.61
N THR A 60 4.58 8.54 2.60
CA THR A 60 4.48 7.27 1.88
C THR A 60 5.84 6.60 1.82
N LEU A 61 5.87 5.34 2.24
CA LEU A 61 7.03 4.46 2.17
C LEU A 61 6.83 3.44 1.04
N PRO A 62 7.48 3.64 -0.12
CA PRO A 62 7.50 2.63 -1.17
C PRO A 62 8.42 1.47 -0.76
N ILE A 63 7.94 0.24 -0.89
CA ILE A 63 8.71 -0.98 -0.61
C ILE A 63 8.62 -1.87 -1.85
N GLU A 64 9.76 -2.23 -2.42
CA GLU A 64 9.80 -3.18 -3.53
C GLU A 64 9.57 -4.60 -2.99
N PHE A 65 8.49 -5.22 -3.44
CA PHE A 65 8.22 -6.63 -3.18
C PHE A 65 8.61 -7.45 -4.41
N GLU A 66 9.58 -8.35 -4.25
CA GLU A 66 9.96 -9.25 -5.33
C GLU A 66 8.81 -10.23 -5.67
N MET A 67 8.27 -10.07 -6.87
CA MET A 67 7.23 -10.92 -7.41
C MET A 67 7.84 -12.19 -8.01
N THR A 68 8.05 -13.23 -7.19
CA THR A 68 8.51 -14.55 -7.65
C THR A 68 7.45 -15.64 -7.46
N LYS A 69 7.27 -16.48 -8.48
CA LYS A 69 6.45 -17.71 -8.39
C LYS A 69 7.25 -18.91 -7.86
N ASP A 70 8.57 -18.77 -7.76
CA ASP A 70 9.46 -19.80 -7.24
C ASP A 70 9.45 -19.77 -5.71
N GLU A 71 8.89 -20.81 -5.10
CA GLU A 71 8.76 -20.91 -3.65
C GLU A 71 10.10 -20.86 -2.92
N ASN A 72 11.17 -21.36 -3.53
CA ASN A 72 12.51 -21.38 -2.93
C ASN A 72 13.09 -19.96 -2.83
N LYS A 73 12.81 -19.11 -3.82
CA LYS A 73 13.24 -17.71 -3.81
C LYS A 73 12.40 -16.86 -2.86
N ARG A 74 11.11 -17.17 -2.71
CA ARG A 74 10.20 -16.46 -1.79
C ARG A 74 10.61 -16.59 -0.32
N ALA A 75 11.15 -17.74 0.10
CA ALA A 75 11.55 -17.97 1.48
C ALA A 75 12.86 -17.25 1.90
N GLN A 76 13.73 -16.92 0.93
CA GLN A 76 15.03 -16.29 1.19
C GLN A 76 14.95 -14.76 1.23
N ASN A 77 13.89 -14.17 0.67
CA ASN A 77 13.67 -12.71 0.64
C ASN A 77 12.92 -12.18 1.87
N THR A 78 13.09 -12.81 3.04
CA THR A 78 12.60 -12.19 4.28
C THR A 78 13.56 -11.05 4.58
N PRO A 79 13.13 -9.77 4.63
CA PRO A 79 14.03 -8.70 5.02
C PRO A 79 14.56 -9.01 6.41
N GLU A 80 15.87 -9.22 6.55
CA GLU A 80 16.50 -9.45 7.85
C GLU A 80 16.45 -8.20 8.75
N ASP A 81 16.09 -7.03 8.18
CA ASP A 81 16.24 -5.71 8.78
C ASP A 81 14.92 -4.92 9.01
N LEU A 82 13.80 -5.59 9.32
CA LEU A 82 12.58 -4.91 9.81
C LEU A 82 12.35 -5.14 11.32
#